data_AF-A0A3M7RFS2-F1
#
_entry.id   AF-A0A3M7RFS2-F1
#
_cell.length_a   1.000
_cell.length_b   1.000
_cell.length_c   1.000
_cell.angle_alpha   90.00
_cell.angle_beta   90.00
_cell.angle_gamma   90.00
#
_symmetry.space_group_name_H-M   'P 1'
#
loop_
_entity.id
_entity.type
_entity.pdbx_description
1 polymer ?
#
loop_
_entity_poly.entity_id
_entity_poly.type
_entity_poly.pdbx_seq_one_letter_code
_entity_poly.pdbx_strand_id
1 'polypeptide(L)'
;MRFSEFQTILEKTLPNNFDLEFDLRLIQDLCYVDEPYVYYLNVLDMPDDLEKRFKYLFEKRKKWSQEELKAYVQDLCSNNAAEISNALTKYCRSYNQNGIKYFTSRV
;
A
#
# COMPACT_ATOMS: atom_id res chain seq x y z
N MET A 1 -11.87 -0.89 -9.90
CA MET A 1 -12.54 -2.17 -10.23
C MET A 1 -13.03 -2.79 -8.93
N ARG A 2 -14.10 -3.61 -8.91
CA ARG A 2 -14.48 -4.30 -7.66
C ARG A 2 -13.39 -5.31 -7.30
N PHE A 3 -13.05 -5.42 -6.02
CA PHE A 3 -11.98 -6.33 -5.61
C PHE A 3 -12.32 -7.80 -5.93
N SER A 4 -13.58 -8.20 -5.75
CA SER A 4 -14.06 -9.53 -6.15
C SER A 4 -13.95 -9.82 -7.65
N GLU A 5 -14.24 -8.81 -8.48
CA GLU A 5 -14.09 -8.89 -9.94
C GLU A 5 -12.62 -9.02 -10.33
N PHE A 6 -11.74 -8.25 -9.69
CA PHE A 6 -10.29 -8.36 -9.87
C PHE A 6 -9.77 -9.76 -9.55
N GLN A 7 -10.18 -10.35 -8.42
CA GLN A 7 -9.78 -11.71 -8.04
C GLN A 7 -10.23 -12.73 -9.09
N THR A 8 -11.48 -12.63 -9.56
CA THR A 8 -12.01 -13.52 -10.60
C THR A 8 -11.24 -13.40 -11.91
N ILE A 9 -10.88 -12.18 -12.31
CA ILE A 9 -10.10 -11.96 -13.53
C ILE A 9 -8.69 -12.53 -13.36
N LEU A 10 -8.03 -12.26 -12.23
CA LEU A 10 -6.69 -12.75 -11.94
C LEU A 10 -6.63 -14.29 -11.99
N GLU A 11 -7.53 -14.98 -11.29
CA GLU A 11 -7.62 -16.44 -11.31
C GLU A 11 -7.78 -17.00 -12.73
N LYS A 12 -8.62 -16.39 -13.56
CA LYS A 12 -8.85 -16.82 -14.96
C LYS A 12 -7.66 -16.55 -15.89
N THR A 13 -6.77 -15.64 -15.53
CA THR A 13 -5.57 -15.34 -16.31
C THR A 13 -4.41 -16.29 -16.03
N LEU A 14 -4.48 -17.06 -14.95
CA LEU A 14 -3.43 -18.00 -14.57
C LEU A 14 -3.52 -19.31 -15.39
N PRO A 15 -2.38 -19.96 -15.66
CA PRO A 15 -2.38 -21.29 -16.28
C PRO A 15 -3.15 -22.32 -15.46
N ASN A 16 -3.79 -23.28 -16.13
CA ASN A 16 -4.67 -24.29 -15.51
C ASN A 16 -4.02 -25.18 -14.43
N ASN A 17 -2.70 -25.18 -14.32
CA ASN A 17 -1.92 -25.93 -13.33
C ASN A 17 -1.38 -25.05 -12.20
N PHE A 18 -1.92 -23.84 -12.04
CA PHE A 18 -1.50 -22.89 -11.03
C PHE A 18 -2.66 -22.60 -10.06
N ASP A 19 -2.57 -23.17 -8.86
CA ASP A 19 -3.47 -22.84 -7.75
C ASP A 19 -2.91 -21.61 -7.01
N LEU A 20 -3.60 -20.47 -7.13
CA LEU A 20 -3.23 -19.25 -6.42
C LEU A 20 -3.98 -19.16 -5.10
N GLU A 21 -3.27 -19.28 -3.99
CA GLU A 21 -3.76 -18.81 -2.70
C GLU A 21 -3.60 -17.28 -2.66
N PHE A 22 -4.67 -16.55 -2.97
CA PHE A 22 -4.60 -15.09 -3.07
C PHE A 22 -4.27 -14.46 -1.72
N ASP A 23 -3.21 -13.66 -1.71
CA ASP A 23 -2.81 -12.85 -0.56
C ASP A 23 -2.63 -11.39 -1.00
N LEU A 24 -3.13 -10.44 -0.19
CA LEU A 24 -2.99 -9.01 -0.47
C LEU A 24 -1.53 -8.58 -0.63
N ARG A 25 -0.58 -9.27 0.02
CA ARG A 25 0.87 -9.05 -0.12
C ARG A 25 1.36 -9.17 -1.55
N LEU A 26 0.67 -9.93 -2.41
CA LEU A 26 1.02 -10.07 -3.82
C LEU A 26 0.78 -8.80 -4.65
N ILE A 27 0.02 -7.83 -4.12
CA ILE A 27 -0.35 -6.61 -4.85
C ILE A 27 0.00 -5.32 -4.09
N GLN A 28 0.68 -5.39 -2.94
CA GLN A 28 0.84 -4.27 -1.98
C GLN A 28 1.65 -3.07 -2.51
N ASP A 29 2.38 -3.21 -3.61
CA ASP A 29 3.19 -2.19 -4.30
C ASP A 29 2.65 -1.81 -5.70
N LEU A 30 1.60 -2.49 -6.16
CA LEU A 30 0.95 -2.28 -7.45
C LEU A 30 -0.46 -1.70 -7.31
N CYS A 31 -1.13 -2.03 -6.21
CA CYS A 31 -2.52 -1.68 -5.95
C CYS A 31 -2.75 -1.47 -4.45
N TYR A 32 -3.85 -0.78 -4.13
CA TYR A 32 -4.43 -0.82 -2.79
C TYR A 32 -5.90 -1.18 -2.85
N VAL A 33 -6.39 -1.78 -1.77
CA VAL A 33 -7.80 -2.12 -1.59
C VAL A 33 -8.43 -1.11 -0.63
N ASP A 34 -9.56 -0.57 -1.05
CA ASP A 34 -10.46 0.24 -0.23
C ASP A 34 -11.87 -0.29 -0.51
N GLU A 35 -12.27 -1.27 0.29
CA GLU A 35 -13.44 -2.13 0.06
C GLU A 35 -14.69 -1.30 -0.31
N PRO A 36 -15.43 -1.67 -1.37
CA PRO A 36 -15.33 -2.93 -2.13
C PRO A 36 -14.41 -2.86 -3.36
N TYR A 37 -13.52 -1.86 -3.46
CA TYR A 37 -12.79 -1.56 -4.69
C TYR A 37 -11.29 -1.76 -4.55
N VAL A 38 -10.67 -2.15 -5.67
CA VAL A 38 -9.22 -2.13 -5.86
C VAL A 38 -8.85 -0.98 -6.81
N TYR A 39 -7.76 -0.30 -6.47
CA TYR A 39 -7.21 0.84 -7.18
C TYR A 39 -5.76 0.55 -7.55
N TYR A 40 -5.42 0.80 -8.81
CA TYR A 40 -4.04 0.75 -9.27
C TYR A 40 -3.25 1.91 -8.68
N LEU A 41 -2.09 1.59 -8.12
CA LEU A 41 -1.19 2.53 -7.49
C LEU A 41 0.20 1.88 -7.45
N ASN A 42 0.99 2.09 -8.49
CA ASN A 42 2.29 1.45 -8.65
C ASN A 42 3.41 2.32 -8.09
N VAL A 43 4.27 1.73 -7.25
CA VAL A 43 5.42 2.41 -6.64
C VAL A 43 6.37 3.00 -7.68
N LEU A 44 6.52 2.36 -8.84
CA LEU A 44 7.42 2.81 -9.91
C LEU A 44 6.97 4.12 -10.59
N ASP A 45 5.69 4.47 -10.45
CA ASP A 45 5.11 5.69 -11.04
C ASP A 45 5.01 6.83 -10.01
N MET A 46 5.56 6.65 -8.80
CA MET A 46 5.46 7.61 -7.71
C MET A 46 6.61 8.62 -7.67
N PRO A 47 6.43 9.77 -7.01
CA PRO A 47 7.52 10.72 -6.78
C PRO A 47 8.68 10.10 -6.00
N ASP A 48 9.94 10.36 -6.39
CA ASP A 48 11.16 9.85 -5.74
C ASP A 48 11.61 10.66 -4.50
N ASP A 49 10.70 11.44 -3.93
CA ASP A 49 10.92 12.20 -2.71
C ASP A 49 9.89 11.79 -1.67
N LEU A 50 10.34 11.52 -0.44
CA LEU A 50 9.47 11.00 0.62
C LEU A 50 8.30 11.94 0.92
N GLU A 51 8.53 13.25 1.00
CA GLU A 51 7.47 14.21 1.33
C GLU A 51 6.39 14.23 0.24
N LYS A 52 6.81 14.36 -1.02
CA LYS A 52 5.89 14.30 -2.18
C LYS A 52 5.18 12.95 -2.26
N ARG A 53 5.87 11.84 -1.97
CA ARG A 53 5.29 10.50 -2.02
C ARG A 53 4.23 10.31 -0.93
N PHE A 54 4.49 10.70 0.30
CA PHE A 54 3.47 10.65 1.36
C PHE A 54 2.27 11.52 1.02
N LYS A 55 2.48 12.73 0.51
CA LYS A 55 1.38 13.59 0.06
C LYS A 55 0.55 12.90 -1.03
N TYR A 56 1.20 12.33 -2.04
CA TYR A 56 0.54 11.59 -3.10
C TYR A 56 -0.28 10.40 -2.57
N LEU A 57 0.29 9.58 -1.68
CA LEU A 57 -0.43 8.46 -1.04
C LEU A 57 -1.68 8.93 -0.27
N PHE A 58 -1.55 9.98 0.52
CA PHE A 58 -2.67 10.49 1.33
C PHE A 58 -3.75 11.22 0.52
N GLU A 59 -3.41 11.74 -0.67
CA GLU A 59 -4.39 12.23 -1.65
C GLU A 59 -5.24 11.09 -2.24
N LYS A 60 -4.66 9.89 -2.41
CA LYS A 60 -5.38 8.71 -2.94
C LYS A 60 -6.24 8.01 -1.89
N ARG A 61 -5.73 7.86 -0.66
CA ARG A 61 -6.48 7.26 0.46
C ARG A 61 -6.08 7.92 1.77
N LYS A 62 -7.08 8.26 2.59
CA LYS A 62 -6.89 9.09 3.81
C LYS A 62 -6.09 8.42 4.91
N LYS A 63 -6.11 7.07 4.98
CA LYS A 63 -5.43 6.30 6.01
C LYS A 63 -4.81 5.04 5.43
N TRP A 64 -3.73 4.60 6.05
CA TRP A 64 -2.96 3.42 5.63
C TRP A 64 -2.47 2.65 6.86
N SER A 65 -2.33 1.34 6.77
CA SER A 65 -1.62 0.54 7.78
C SER A 65 -0.11 0.72 7.64
N GLN A 66 0.64 0.27 8.65
CA GLN A 66 2.11 0.29 8.57
C GLN A 66 2.64 -0.58 7.43
N GLU A 67 2.05 -1.77 7.26
CA GLU A 67 2.46 -2.75 6.26
C GLU A 67 2.25 -2.22 4.85
N GLU A 68 1.11 -1.57 4.61
CA GLU A 68 0.81 -0.95 3.33
C GLU A 68 1.76 0.22 3.04
N LEU A 69 1.97 1.14 3.99
CA LEU A 69 2.90 2.27 3.77
C LEU A 69 4.32 1.78 3.51
N LYS A 70 4.77 0.73 4.21
CA LYS A 70 6.10 0.16 4.01
C LYS A 70 6.31 -0.26 2.56
N ALA A 71 5.34 -0.92 1.94
CA ALA A 71 5.45 -1.35 0.54
C ALA A 71 5.71 -0.20 -0.43
N TYR A 72 5.17 1.00 -0.15
CA TYR A 72 5.30 2.18 -1.01
C TYR A 72 6.53 3.05 -0.77
N VAL A 73 7.24 2.87 0.35
CA VAL A 73 8.36 3.77 0.73
C VAL A 73 9.66 3.06 1.01
N GLN A 74 9.67 1.73 1.04
CA GLN A 74 10.87 0.94 1.37
C GLN A 74 12.03 1.17 0.39
N ASP A 75 11.74 1.45 -0.88
CA ASP A 75 12.70 1.77 -1.93
C ASP A 75 13.44 3.10 -1.65
N LEU A 76 12.73 4.12 -1.15
CA LEU A 76 13.32 5.41 -0.75
C LEU A 76 14.02 5.36 0.61
N CYS A 77 13.79 4.30 1.38
CA CYS A 77 14.39 4.09 2.71
C CYS A 77 15.43 2.96 2.70
N SER A 78 16.03 2.64 1.55
CA SER A 78 17.06 1.60 1.40
C SER A 78 16.69 0.24 2.03
N ASN A 79 15.39 -0.10 2.08
CA ASN A 79 14.84 -1.24 2.79
C ASN A 79 15.19 -1.31 4.30
N ASN A 80 15.60 -0.18 4.89
CA ASN A 80 15.99 -0.07 6.28
C ASN A 80 14.79 0.25 7.17
N ALA A 81 14.50 -0.64 8.14
CA ALA A 81 13.35 -0.49 9.03
C ALA A 81 13.40 0.77 9.90
N ALA A 82 14.60 1.22 10.32
CA ALA A 82 14.76 2.43 11.11
C ALA A 82 14.49 3.68 10.26
N GLU A 83 14.93 3.71 9.00
CA GLU A 83 14.63 4.80 8.07
C GLU A 83 13.14 4.91 7.77
N ILE A 84 12.47 3.77 7.54
CA ILE A 84 11.00 3.72 7.37
C ILE A 84 10.30 4.27 8.62
N SER A 85 10.71 3.84 9.82
CA SER A 85 10.13 4.33 11.08
C SER A 85 10.32 5.84 11.26
N ASN A 86 11.50 6.36 10.91
CA ASN A 86 11.80 7.79 10.93
C ASN A 86 10.91 8.55 9.95
N ALA A 87 10.75 8.04 8.73
CA ALA A 87 9.88 8.63 7.71
C ALA A 87 8.41 8.68 8.16
N LEU A 88 7.88 7.57 8.69
CA LEU A 88 6.52 7.51 9.23
C LEU A 88 6.32 8.49 10.40
N THR A 89 7.30 8.61 11.29
CA THR A 89 7.24 9.54 12.42
C THR A 89 7.30 10.99 11.96
N LYS A 90 8.02 11.28 10.88
CA LYS A 90 8.16 12.63 10.30
C LYS A 90 6.90 13.07 9.56
N TYR A 91 6.36 12.23 8.68
CA TYR A 91 5.29 12.61 7.73
C TYR A 91 3.88 12.19 8.14
N CYS A 92 3.73 11.34 9.17
CA CYS A 92 2.43 10.79 9.54
C CYS A 92 2.01 11.09 10.99
N ARG A 93 0.71 11.03 11.24
CA ARG A 93 0.10 10.86 12.56
C ARG A 93 -0.43 9.44 12.67
N SER A 94 -0.14 8.75 13.77
CA SER A 94 -0.64 7.40 13.99
C SER A 94 -1.74 7.36 15.04
N TYR A 95 -2.70 6.46 14.86
CA TYR A 95 -3.71 6.14 15.86
C TYR A 95 -4.05 4.65 15.79
N ASN A 96 -4.59 4.09 16.87
CA ASN A 96 -5.04 2.70 16.91
C ASN A 96 -6.55 2.64 16.66
N GLN A 97 -6.98 1.73 15.79
CA GLN A 97 -8.38 1.41 15.56
C GLN A 97 -8.52 -0.12 15.49
N ASN A 98 -9.34 -0.68 16.36
CA ASN A 98 -9.57 -2.13 16.46
C ASN A 98 -8.27 -2.95 16.60
N GLY A 99 -7.31 -2.46 17.38
CA GLY A 99 -6.01 -3.13 17.59
C GLY A 99 -5.02 -2.96 16.43
N ILE A 100 -5.41 -2.32 15.34
CA ILE A 100 -4.52 -2.05 14.19
C ILE A 100 -4.05 -0.59 14.26
N LYS A 101 -2.75 -0.38 14.10
CA LYS A 101 -2.15 0.96 14.01
C LYS A 101 -2.29 1.51 12.59
N TYR A 102 -3.01 2.61 12.46
CA TYR A 102 -3.19 3.34 11.20
C TYR A 102 -2.39 4.64 11.21
N PHE A 103 -2.05 5.10 10.01
CA PHE A 103 -1.30 6.31 9.74
C PHE A 103 -2.11 7.22 8.82
N THR A 104 -2.09 8.52 9.11
CA THR A 104 -2.74 9.61 8.37
C THR A 104 -1.73 10.72 8.12
N SER A 105 -1.99 11.61 7.17
CA SER A 105 -1.06 12.72 6.88
C SER A 105 -0.81 13.59 8.11
N ARG A 106 0.45 13.95 8.35
CA ARG A 106 0.84 15.09 9.21
C ARG A 106 1.10 16.34 8.38
N VAL A 107 1.40 16.15 7.09
CA VAL A 107 1.70 17.16 6.08
C VAL A 107 0.42 17.73 5.47
#